data_AF-A0AAW2N6B3-F1
#
_entry.id   AF-A0AAW2N6B3-F1
#
_cell.length_a   1.000
_cell.length_b   1.000
_cell.length_c   1.000
_cell.angle_alpha   90.00
_cell.angle_beta   90.00
_cell.angle_gamma   90.00
#
_symmetry.space_group_name_H-M   'P 1'
#
loop_
_entity.id
_entity.type
_entity.pdbx_description
1 polymer ?
#
loop_
_entity_poly.entity_id
_entity_poly.type
_entity_poly.pdbx_seq_one_letter_code
_entity_poly.pdbx_strand_id
1 'polypeptide(L)'
;MKKLVKNLDLPVEKIHVCKNGCMLYWKDDVDLEYCRFCEEARYKPTRGRDPHQNKYSYAILRYLPLTPRMQRLYYSRAIVEHMP
;
A
#
# COMPACT_ATOMS: atom_id res chain seq x y z
N MET A 1 -7.23 12.87 26.16
CA MET A 1 -7.37 12.86 24.67
C MET A 1 -6.05 12.94 23.91
N LYS A 2 -5.07 13.79 24.27
CA LYS A 2 -3.76 13.86 23.56
C LYS A 2 -3.03 12.50 23.42
N LYS A 3 -3.19 11.59 24.39
CA LYS A 3 -2.60 10.23 24.35
C LYS A 3 -3.26 9.28 23.32
N LEU A 4 -4.55 9.43 23.01
CA LEU A 4 -5.26 8.55 22.08
C LEU A 4 -4.90 8.84 20.62
N VAL A 5 -4.85 10.13 20.26
CA VAL A 5 -4.47 10.55 18.89
C VAL A 5 -3.01 10.23 18.58
N LYS A 6 -2.14 10.19 19.61
CA LYS A 6 -0.72 9.82 19.47
C LYS A 6 -0.52 8.36 19.05
N ASN A 7 -1.49 7.48 19.32
CA ASN A 7 -1.44 6.06 18.99
C ASN A 7 -2.18 5.70 17.68
N LEU A 8 -2.76 6.69 16.99
CA LEU A 8 -3.38 6.50 15.68
C LEU A 8 -2.30 6.74 14.62
N ASP A 9 -1.41 5.75 14.48
CA ASP A 9 -0.47 5.71 13.37
C ASP A 9 -1.24 5.84 12.05
N LEU A 10 -0.65 6.54 11.09
CA LEU A 10 -1.15 6.62 9.72
C LEU A 10 -0.42 5.58 8.87
N PRO A 11 -0.79 4.28 8.96
CA PRO A 11 -0.11 3.28 8.16
C PRO A 11 -0.25 3.64 6.67
N VAL A 12 0.83 3.38 5.95
CA VAL A 12 0.88 3.42 4.50
C VAL A 12 1.30 2.04 4.05
N GLU A 13 0.39 1.37 3.36
CA GLU A 13 0.64 0.07 2.77
C GLU A 13 1.20 0.26 1.37
N LYS A 14 2.25 -0.47 1.01
CA LYS A 14 2.84 -0.45 -0.33
C LYS A 14 2.35 -1.68 -1.08
N ILE A 15 1.57 -1.47 -2.12
CA ILE A 15 1.03 -2.52 -2.98
C ILE A 15 1.76 -2.47 -4.31
N HIS A 16 2.30 -3.60 -4.78
CA HIS A 16 2.94 -3.64 -6.09
C HIS A 16 1.87 -3.57 -7.18
N VAL A 17 2.18 -2.88 -8.29
CA VAL A 17 1.30 -2.74 -9.44
C VAL A 17 2.01 -3.26 -10.67
N CYS A 18 1.26 -3.89 -11.57
CA CYS A 18 1.74 -4.20 -12.92
C CYS A 18 2.32 -2.93 -13.56
N LYS A 19 3.43 -3.06 -14.29
CA LYS A 19 4.06 -1.97 -15.06
C LYS A 19 3.06 -1.22 -15.95
N ASN A 20 2.12 -1.96 -16.55
CA ASN A 20 1.09 -1.42 -17.44
C ASN A 20 -0.22 -1.06 -16.71
N GLY A 21 -0.26 -1.13 -15.37
CA GLY A 21 -1.44 -0.77 -14.58
C GLY A 21 -2.58 -1.79 -14.61
N CYS A 22 -2.42 -2.96 -15.24
CA CYS A 22 -3.50 -3.93 -15.43
C CYS A 22 -4.05 -4.53 -14.12
N MET A 23 -3.20 -4.69 -13.10
CA MET A 23 -3.60 -5.29 -11.82
C MET A 23 -2.70 -4.86 -10.66
N LEU A 24 -3.23 -5.05 -9.46
CA LEU A 24 -2.52 -4.94 -8.19
C LEU A 24 -2.11 -6.34 -7.74
N TYR A 25 -0.86 -6.48 -7.27
CA TYR A 25 -0.41 -7.71 -6.61
C TYR A 25 -0.83 -7.65 -5.13
N TRP A 26 -2.12 -7.88 -4.88
CA TRP A 26 -2.75 -7.76 -3.57
C TRP A 26 -3.67 -8.94 -3.28
N LYS A 27 -3.80 -9.30 -1.98
CA LYS A 27 -4.56 -10.47 -1.50
C LYS A 27 -4.11 -11.76 -2.20
N ASP A 28 -4.99 -12.39 -2.97
CA ASP A 28 -4.77 -13.67 -3.62
C ASP A 28 -3.67 -13.62 -4.69
N ASP A 29 -3.32 -12.41 -5.16
CA ASP A 29 -2.30 -12.18 -6.19
C ASP A 29 -0.93 -11.81 -5.63
N VAL A 30 -0.75 -11.88 -4.30
CA VAL A 30 0.48 -11.40 -3.63
C VAL A 30 1.73 -12.16 -4.04
N ASP A 31 1.60 -13.44 -4.42
CA ASP A 31 2.72 -14.32 -4.77
C ASP A 31 2.97 -14.40 -6.29
N LEU A 32 2.15 -13.74 -7.10
CA LEU A 32 2.35 -13.71 -8.54
C LEU A 32 3.61 -12.91 -8.89
N GLU A 33 4.44 -13.50 -9.76
CA GLU A 33 5.62 -12.86 -10.34
C GLU A 33 5.34 -12.23 -11.71
N TYR A 34 4.24 -12.60 -12.35
CA TYR A 34 3.81 -12.14 -13.66
C TYR A 34 2.37 -11.65 -13.63
N CYS A 35 2.07 -10.65 -14.44
CA CYS A 35 0.72 -10.11 -14.58
C CYS A 35 -0.19 -11.12 -15.29
N ARG A 36 -1.38 -11.40 -14.74
CA ARG A 36 -2.36 -12.32 -15.35
C ARG A 36 -2.99 -11.81 -16.66
N PHE A 37 -2.83 -10.53 -16.95
CA PHE A 37 -3.50 -9.86 -18.09
C PHE A 37 -2.56 -9.52 -19.24
N CYS A 38 -1.30 -9.17 -18.93
CA CYS A 38 -0.32 -8.76 -19.95
C CYS A 38 0.99 -9.52 -19.87
N GLU A 39 1.08 -10.51 -18.97
CA GLU A 39 2.23 -11.43 -18.81
C GLU A 39 3.57 -10.76 -18.49
N GLU A 40 3.58 -9.44 -18.30
CA GLU A 40 4.76 -8.67 -17.89
C GLU A 40 5.22 -9.05 -16.48
N ALA A 41 6.53 -9.02 -16.29
CA ALA A 41 7.17 -9.30 -15.01
C ALA A 41 6.81 -8.21 -13.97
N ARG A 42 6.57 -8.65 -12.73
CA ARG A 42 6.34 -7.78 -11.58
C ARG A 42 7.58 -6.97 -11.21
N TYR A 43 8.75 -7.59 -11.29
CA TYR A 43 10.01 -7.04 -10.79
C TYR A 43 10.96 -6.64 -11.92
N LYS A 44 11.73 -5.57 -11.67
CA LYS A 44 12.81 -5.13 -12.54
C LYS A 44 13.94 -6.17 -12.54
N PRO A 45 14.63 -6.38 -13.68
CA PRO A 45 15.78 -7.27 -13.75
C PRO A 45 16.92 -6.75 -12.86
N THR A 46 17.39 -7.57 -11.94
CA THR A 46 18.51 -7.23 -11.05
C THR A 46 19.83 -7.55 -11.76
N ARG A 47 20.52 -6.55 -12.31
CA ARG A 47 21.85 -6.76 -12.91
C ARG A 47 22.89 -6.92 -11.80
N GLY A 48 23.46 -8.12 -11.68
CA GLY A 48 24.67 -8.38 -10.87
C GLY A 48 24.46 -8.46 -9.34
N ARG A 49 23.24 -8.67 -8.84
CA ARG A 49 22.99 -8.97 -7.42
C ARG A 49 22.10 -10.20 -7.30
N ASP A 50 22.20 -10.88 -6.16
CA ASP A 50 21.36 -12.03 -5.81
C ASP A 50 19.87 -11.73 -6.11
N PRO A 51 19.24 -12.49 -7.03
CA PRO A 51 17.82 -12.35 -7.38
C PRO A 51 16.86 -12.45 -6.19
N HIS A 52 17.30 -13.07 -5.08
CA HIS A 52 16.50 -13.27 -3.89
C HIS A 52 16.57 -12.12 -2.89
N GLN A 53 17.58 -11.24 -2.96
CA GLN A 53 17.82 -10.25 -1.91
C GLN A 53 17.26 -8.86 -2.22
N ASN A 54 16.88 -8.55 -3.47
CA ASN A 54 16.42 -7.20 -3.82
C ASN A 54 15.51 -7.20 -5.06
N LYS A 55 14.29 -7.72 -4.90
CA LYS A 55 13.25 -7.65 -5.93
C LYS A 55 12.57 -6.27 -5.91
N TYR A 56 12.79 -5.47 -6.94
CA TYR A 56 12.18 -4.13 -7.06
C TYR A 56 11.00 -4.16 -8.01
N SER A 57 9.80 -3.83 -7.54
CA SER A 57 8.61 -3.72 -8.42
C SER A 57 8.79 -2.59 -9.46
N TYR A 58 8.18 -2.75 -10.63
CA TYR A 58 8.10 -1.67 -11.63
C TYR A 58 7.29 -0.48 -11.11
N ALA A 59 6.16 -0.75 -10.45
CA ALA A 59 5.27 0.27 -9.92
C ALA A 59 4.77 -0.10 -8.51
N ILE A 60 4.53 0.91 -7.67
CA ILE A 60 4.05 0.75 -6.29
C ILE A 60 2.93 1.77 -6.04
N LEU A 61 1.75 1.27 -5.67
CA LEU A 61 0.65 2.04 -5.14
C LEU A 61 0.82 2.18 -3.63
N ARG A 62 0.66 3.40 -3.10
CA ARG A 62 0.63 3.65 -1.66
C ARG A 62 -0.83 3.68 -1.21
N TYR A 63 -1.28 2.62 -0.56
CA TYR A 63 -2.62 2.54 0.01
C TYR A 63 -2.64 3.16 1.41
N LEU A 64 -3.69 3.94 1.66
CA LEU A 64 -3.93 4.65 2.90
C LEU A 64 -5.17 4.01 3.55
N PRO A 65 -5.00 3.04 4.47
CA PRO A 65 -6.13 2.36 5.12
C PRO A 65 -7.15 3.34 5.70
N LEU A 66 -8.41 3.12 5.36
CA LEU A 66 -9.52 3.99 5.76
C LEU A 66 -9.79 3.89 7.26
N THR A 67 -9.79 2.68 7.83
CA THR A 67 -10.15 2.44 9.23
C THR A 67 -9.37 3.30 10.25
N PRO A 68 -8.02 3.30 10.28
CA PRO A 68 -7.28 4.13 11.24
C PRO A 68 -7.48 5.63 10.98
N ARG A 69 -7.72 6.02 9.72
CA ARG A 69 -8.00 7.42 9.36
C ARG A 69 -9.37 7.84 9.85
N MET A 70 -10.40 7.02 9.67
CA MET A 70 -11.74 7.26 10.18
C MET A 70 -11.72 7.37 11.71
N GLN A 71 -11.07 6.42 12.41
CA GLN A 71 -10.88 6.52 13.86
C GLN A 71 -10.26 7.88 14.24
N ARG A 72 -9.19 8.30 13.55
CA ARG A 72 -8.58 9.61 13.78
C ARG A 72 -9.52 10.79 13.50
N LEU A 73 -10.34 10.74 12.45
CA LEU A 73 -11.33 11.78 12.16
C LEU A 73 -12.32 11.91 13.33
N TYR A 74 -12.89 10.80 13.81
CA TYR A 74 -13.83 10.78 14.93
C TYR A 74 -13.21 11.18 16.28
N TYR A 75 -11.91 10.94 16.49
CA TYR A 75 -11.22 11.39 17.71
C TYR A 75 -10.66 12.82 17.60
N SER A 76 -10.72 13.46 16.43
CA SER A 76 -10.23 14.82 16.23
C SER A 76 -11.30 15.83 16.64
N ARG A 77 -11.06 16.58 17.73
CA ARG A 77 -11.96 17.64 18.20
C ARG A 77 -12.35 18.66 17.11
N ALA A 78 -11.41 19.02 16.24
CA ALA A 78 -11.64 19.96 15.15
C ALA A 78 -12.72 19.49 14.15
N ILE A 79 -12.91 18.16 14.03
CA ILE A 79 -13.88 17.56 13.11
C ILE A 79 -15.17 17.20 13.85
N VAL A 80 -15.07 16.74 15.10
CA VAL A 80 -16.24 16.43 15.94
C VAL A 80 -17.15 17.65 16.13
N GLU A 81 -16.58 18.86 16.28
CA GLU A 81 -17.36 20.10 16.42
C GLU A 81 -18.18 20.45 15.16
N HIS A 82 -17.87 19.87 14.00
CA HIS A 82 -18.54 20.11 12.72
C HIS A 82 -19.32 18.88 12.23
N MET A 83 -19.41 17.81 13.03
CA MET A 83 -20.17 16.60 12.71
C MET A 83 -21.54 16.71 13.40
N PRO A 84 -22.66 16.86 12.66
CA PRO A 84 -24.00 17.03 13.24
C PRO A 84 -24.51 15.77 13.94
#